data_AF-F9P8X6-F1
#
_entry.id   AF-F9P8X6-F1
#
_cell.length_a   1.000
_cell.length_b   1.000
_cell.length_c   1.000
_cell.angle_alpha   90.00
_cell.angle_beta   90.00
_cell.angle_gamma   90.00
#
_symmetry.space_group_name_H-M   'P 1'
#
loop_
_entity.id
_entity.type
_entity.pdbx_description
1 polymer ?
#
loop_
_entity_poly.entity_id
_entity_poly.type
_entity_poly.pdbx_seq_one_letter_code
_entity_poly.pdbx_strand_id
1 'polypeptide(L)'
;MVHIGTEEIKNYDSVTLMNDTCFGPLWDMQKVYQRFENDSSVDFWGMTNFRQTKQFQEHIQSYYMSFSKRVVVSSAFQTFWQNVRDFTYVQDVIDHYESNITTTLVAAGFKYRTVFDTVNEDTEGMLHPDFSYYNPTAILKHKAPFIKVKTIVANQGIAPYLFDEIECKTSYPVDLIISHMSKIDMPDLPYLLGRKYLSMVQQKDQLDLKIAVHLHVFYVDLLQEFLESFKSFDFDYDLFITTDNQENYQKSKKFLHKTTKNHRYL
;
A
#
# COMPACT_ATOMS: atom_id res chain seq x y z
N MET A 1 3.87 21.64 -15.18
CA MET A 1 3.80 20.31 -15.82
C MET A 1 4.68 20.33 -17.04
N VAL A 2 5.59 19.36 -17.17
CA VAL A 2 6.34 19.13 -18.40
C VAL A 2 5.41 18.38 -19.35
N HIS A 3 5.25 18.88 -20.58
CA HIS A 3 4.40 18.23 -21.59
C HIS A 3 5.29 17.56 -22.64
N ILE A 4 5.26 16.23 -22.69
CA ILE A 4 5.96 15.43 -23.69
C ILE A 4 4.92 14.98 -24.72
N GLY A 5 5.07 15.44 -25.97
CA GLY A 5 4.13 15.14 -27.05
C GLY A 5 4.36 13.77 -27.70
N THR A 6 3.40 13.33 -28.51
CA THR A 6 3.48 12.07 -29.26
C THR A 6 4.66 12.01 -30.23
N GLU A 7 5.13 13.14 -30.75
CA GLU A 7 6.32 13.18 -31.60
C GLU A 7 7.61 12.97 -30.81
N GLU A 8 7.65 13.44 -29.56
CA GLU A 8 8.85 13.34 -28.73
C GLU A 8 9.05 11.90 -28.25
N ILE A 9 7.97 11.21 -27.84
CA ILE A 9 8.07 9.82 -27.36
C ILE A 9 8.58 8.84 -28.44
N LYS A 10 8.46 9.18 -29.73
CA LYS A 10 8.97 8.37 -30.85
C LYS A 10 10.50 8.35 -30.93
N ASN A 11 11.18 9.29 -30.27
CA ASN A 11 12.63 9.38 -30.29
C ASN A 11 13.30 8.34 -29.38
N TYR A 12 12.58 7.83 -28.37
CA TYR A 12 13.07 6.86 -27.39
C TYR A 12 13.09 5.42 -27.94
N ASP A 13 13.99 4.59 -27.40
CA ASP A 13 14.09 3.17 -27.75
C ASP A 13 12.96 2.33 -27.12
N SER A 14 12.50 2.75 -25.95
CA SER A 14 11.33 2.19 -25.27
C SER A 14 10.59 3.28 -24.49
N VAL A 15 9.28 3.08 -24.31
CA VAL A 15 8.42 3.94 -23.49
C VAL A 15 7.75 3.07 -22.45
N THR A 16 7.89 3.43 -21.18
CA THR A 16 7.22 2.74 -20.07
C THR A 16 6.13 3.63 -19.50
N LEU A 17 4.93 3.07 -19.43
CA LEU A 17 3.77 3.64 -18.76
C LEU A 17 3.59 2.89 -17.44
N MET A 18 3.60 3.63 -16.34
CA MET A 18 3.43 3.12 -14.99
C MET A 18 2.54 4.09 -14.22
N ASN A 19 1.63 3.55 -13.42
CA ASN A 19 0.79 4.36 -12.53
C ASN A 19 1.25 4.23 -11.06
N ASP A 20 0.65 5.03 -10.19
CA ASP A 20 0.96 5.11 -8.76
C ASP A 20 0.24 4.05 -7.91
N THR A 21 -0.41 3.06 -8.54
CA THR A 21 -1.17 2.01 -7.83
C THR A 21 -0.33 0.82 -7.42
N CYS A 22 1.01 0.94 -7.41
CA CYS A 22 1.93 -0.12 -7.04
C CYS A 22 3.18 0.37 -6.29
N PHE A 23 3.81 -0.54 -5.57
CA PHE A 23 5.08 -0.37 -4.88
C PHE A 23 6.19 -1.08 -5.64
N GLY A 24 7.34 -0.44 -5.74
CA GLY A 24 8.54 -1.01 -6.32
C GLY A 24 9.52 0.05 -6.82
N PRO A 25 10.56 -0.36 -7.55
CA PRO A 25 10.86 -1.75 -7.87
C PRO A 25 11.41 -2.52 -6.66
N LEU A 26 10.90 -3.72 -6.42
CA LEU A 26 11.34 -4.65 -5.37
C LEU A 26 12.66 -5.35 -5.75
N TRP A 27 12.92 -5.51 -7.04
CA TRP A 27 14.15 -6.08 -7.59
C TRP A 27 14.72 -5.19 -8.67
N ASP A 28 16.02 -5.35 -8.96
CA ASP A 28 16.71 -4.62 -10.02
C ASP A 28 16.01 -4.78 -11.38
N MET A 29 15.62 -3.64 -11.96
CA MET A 29 14.93 -3.57 -13.25
C MET A 29 15.85 -3.80 -14.43
N GLN A 30 17.17 -3.60 -14.31
CA GLN A 30 18.10 -3.73 -15.42
C GLN A 30 17.99 -5.10 -16.09
N LYS A 31 17.93 -6.16 -15.29
CA LYS A 31 17.80 -7.55 -15.78
C LYS A 31 16.47 -7.79 -16.49
N VAL A 32 15.40 -7.14 -16.04
CA VAL A 32 14.06 -7.27 -16.64
C VAL A 32 14.03 -6.59 -18.00
N TYR A 33 14.54 -5.36 -18.10
CA TYR A 33 14.66 -4.68 -19.39
C TYR A 33 15.57 -5.44 -20.35
N GLN A 34 16.76 -5.85 -19.92
CA GLN A 34 17.67 -6.65 -20.75
C GLN A 34 17.02 -7.94 -21.26
N ARG A 35 16.21 -8.62 -20.45
CA ARG A 35 15.48 -9.82 -20.88
C ARG A 35 14.55 -9.52 -22.06
N PHE A 36 13.75 -8.46 -21.98
CA PHE A 36 12.74 -8.17 -22.99
C PHE A 36 13.28 -7.41 -24.20
N GLU A 37 14.22 -6.48 -24.01
CA GLU A 37 14.82 -5.71 -25.11
C GLU A 37 15.72 -6.58 -26.01
N ASN A 38 16.31 -7.64 -25.47
CA ASN A 38 17.08 -8.61 -26.25
C ASN A 38 16.21 -9.70 -26.91
N ASP A 39 14.91 -9.77 -26.60
CA ASP A 39 14.00 -10.74 -27.19
C ASP A 39 13.23 -10.11 -28.35
N SER A 40 13.69 -10.34 -29.57
CA SER A 40 13.05 -9.83 -30.79
C SER A 40 11.63 -10.37 -31.03
N SER A 41 11.18 -11.36 -30.25
CA SER A 41 9.81 -11.88 -30.29
C SER A 41 8.84 -11.08 -29.42
N VAL A 42 9.33 -10.07 -28.67
CA VAL A 42 8.54 -9.24 -27.75
C VAL A 42 8.50 -7.81 -28.24
N ASP A 43 7.29 -7.29 -28.40
CA ASP A 43 7.02 -5.91 -28.81
C ASP A 43 6.74 -4.99 -27.64
N PHE A 44 6.05 -5.52 -26.64
CA PHE A 44 5.70 -4.83 -25.41
C PHE A 44 5.54 -5.84 -24.27
N TRP A 45 5.68 -5.39 -23.03
CA TRP A 45 5.60 -6.27 -21.87
C TRP A 45 5.08 -5.56 -20.63
N GLY A 46 4.68 -6.33 -19.62
CA GLY A 46 4.28 -5.81 -18.31
C GLY A 46 4.59 -6.77 -17.19
N MET A 47 4.08 -6.50 -16.00
CA MET A 47 4.43 -7.29 -14.80
C MET A 47 3.66 -8.60 -14.73
N THR A 48 2.34 -8.52 -14.84
CA THR A 48 1.42 -9.67 -14.85
C THR A 48 0.35 -9.47 -15.91
N ASN A 49 -0.33 -10.55 -16.26
CA ASN A 49 -1.49 -10.56 -17.15
C ASN A 49 -2.74 -11.02 -16.41
N PHE A 50 -3.88 -10.76 -17.03
CA PHE A 50 -5.17 -11.34 -16.68
C PHE A 50 -5.54 -12.33 -17.77
N ARG A 51 -5.87 -13.57 -17.38
CA ARG A 51 -6.28 -14.62 -18.32
C ARG A 51 -7.62 -14.30 -18.97
N GLN A 52 -7.86 -14.85 -20.16
CA GLN A 52 -9.15 -14.70 -20.81
C GLN A 52 -10.28 -15.28 -19.94
N THR A 53 -11.37 -14.53 -19.84
CA THR A 53 -12.63 -14.94 -19.21
C THR A 53 -13.79 -14.71 -20.18
N LYS A 54 -15.03 -14.97 -19.74
CA LYS A 54 -16.21 -14.63 -20.54
C LYS A 54 -16.39 -13.12 -20.75
N GLN A 55 -15.89 -12.31 -19.82
CA GLN A 55 -16.08 -10.86 -19.81
C GLN A 55 -14.89 -10.11 -20.42
N PHE A 56 -13.68 -10.64 -20.26
CA PHE A 56 -12.44 -9.96 -20.65
C PHE A 56 -11.57 -10.85 -21.53
N GLN A 57 -11.02 -10.27 -22.59
CA GLN A 57 -9.91 -10.88 -23.32
C GLN A 57 -8.66 -10.91 -22.44
N GLU A 58 -7.75 -11.81 -22.77
CA GLU A 58 -6.44 -11.85 -22.13
C GLU A 58 -5.70 -10.52 -22.33
N HIS A 59 -5.14 -9.95 -21.27
CA HIS A 59 -4.45 -8.67 -21.35
C HIS A 59 -3.38 -8.50 -20.27
N ILE A 60 -2.40 -7.62 -20.52
CA ILE A 60 -1.45 -7.17 -19.50
C ILE A 60 -2.16 -6.24 -18.51
N GLN A 61 -1.83 -6.37 -17.23
CA GLN A 61 -2.28 -5.46 -16.18
C GLN A 61 -1.60 -4.08 -16.33
N SER A 62 -2.39 -3.02 -16.40
CA SER A 62 -2.00 -1.66 -16.83
C SER A 62 -1.01 -0.92 -15.92
N TYR A 63 -0.85 -1.37 -14.67
CA TYR A 63 -0.04 -0.67 -13.66
C TYR A 63 1.43 -0.52 -14.05
N TYR A 64 1.89 -1.36 -14.97
CA TYR A 64 3.20 -1.23 -15.59
C TYR A 64 3.22 -1.89 -16.96
N MET A 65 3.47 -1.10 -18.00
CA MET A 65 3.62 -1.57 -19.37
C MET A 65 4.80 -0.86 -20.04
N SER A 66 5.66 -1.62 -20.70
CA SER A 66 6.77 -1.10 -21.48
C SER A 66 6.62 -1.48 -22.94
N PHE A 67 6.79 -0.51 -23.82
CA PHE A 67 6.57 -0.62 -25.25
C PHE A 67 7.88 -0.34 -25.98
N SER A 68 8.25 -1.21 -26.93
CA SER A 68 9.37 -0.94 -27.83
C SER A 68 9.07 0.25 -28.75
N LYS A 69 10.12 0.88 -29.27
CA LYS A 69 10.03 1.92 -30.30
C LYS A 69 9.11 1.52 -31.45
N ARG A 70 9.17 0.26 -31.90
CA ARG A 70 8.31 -0.27 -32.98
C ARG A 70 6.83 -0.13 -32.66
N VAL A 71 6.43 -0.39 -31.43
CA VAL A 71 5.05 -0.21 -30.98
C VAL A 71 4.72 1.28 -30.89
N VAL A 72 5.59 2.07 -30.26
CA VAL A 72 5.35 3.50 -30.02
C VAL A 72 5.14 4.27 -31.33
N VAL A 73 5.92 3.98 -32.39
CA VAL A 73 5.77 4.66 -33.70
C VAL A 73 4.60 4.13 -34.53
N SER A 74 3.95 3.04 -34.11
CA SER A 74 2.88 2.40 -34.89
C SER A 74 1.59 3.22 -34.90
N SER A 75 0.84 3.14 -36.00
CA SER A 75 -0.49 3.76 -36.06
C SER A 75 -1.45 3.19 -35.02
N ALA A 76 -1.34 1.90 -34.68
CA ALA A 76 -2.18 1.26 -33.67
C ALA A 76 -2.01 1.90 -32.28
N PHE A 77 -0.76 2.08 -31.83
CA PHE A 77 -0.46 2.75 -30.57
C PHE A 77 -0.90 4.21 -30.59
N GLN A 78 -0.55 4.95 -31.64
CA GLN A 78 -0.87 6.38 -31.75
C GLN A 78 -2.39 6.62 -31.78
N THR A 79 -3.13 5.79 -32.53
CA THR A 79 -4.59 5.88 -32.62
C THR A 79 -5.23 5.52 -31.28
N PHE A 80 -4.73 4.51 -30.57
CA PHE A 80 -5.23 4.15 -29.24
C PHE A 80 -5.16 5.36 -28.30
N TRP A 81 -3.97 5.96 -28.15
CA TRP A 81 -3.77 7.08 -27.21
C TRP A 81 -4.48 8.38 -27.61
N GLN A 82 -4.64 8.65 -28.90
CA GLN A 82 -5.42 9.80 -29.38
C GLN A 82 -6.93 9.66 -29.10
N ASN A 83 -7.42 8.44 -28.91
CA ASN A 83 -8.83 8.16 -28.62
C ASN A 83 -9.11 7.87 -27.13
N VAL A 84 -8.10 7.99 -26.26
CA VAL A 84 -8.32 7.96 -24.82
C VAL A 84 -9.13 9.19 -24.42
N ARG A 85 -10.21 8.94 -23.68
CA ARG A 85 -11.15 9.91 -23.16
C ARG A 85 -11.12 9.82 -21.64
N ASP A 86 -11.32 10.96 -21.00
CA ASP A 86 -11.52 10.99 -19.56
C ASP A 86 -12.89 10.39 -19.23
N PHE A 87 -12.91 9.34 -18.41
CA PHE A 87 -14.13 8.79 -17.84
C PHE A 87 -14.30 9.24 -16.40
N THR A 88 -15.56 9.39 -15.98
CA THR A 88 -15.90 9.78 -14.60
C THR A 88 -15.82 8.59 -13.64
N TYR A 89 -16.02 7.36 -14.10
CA TYR A 89 -16.00 6.15 -13.28
C TYR A 89 -14.80 5.27 -13.59
N VAL A 90 -14.15 4.74 -12.55
CA VAL A 90 -12.96 3.89 -12.68
C VAL A 90 -13.27 2.59 -13.43
N GLN A 91 -14.48 2.06 -13.31
CA GLN A 91 -14.89 0.83 -14.01
C GLN A 91 -14.93 1.06 -15.53
N ASP A 92 -15.36 2.24 -15.98
CA ASP A 92 -15.36 2.59 -17.40
C ASP A 92 -13.93 2.66 -17.95
N VAL A 93 -12.96 3.15 -17.15
CA VAL A 93 -11.52 3.12 -17.51
C VAL A 93 -11.02 1.69 -17.65
N ILE A 94 -11.38 0.79 -16.72
CA ILE A 94 -10.98 -0.61 -16.76
C ILE A 94 -11.55 -1.30 -18.00
N ASP A 95 -12.85 -1.13 -18.24
CA ASP A 95 -13.57 -1.75 -19.34
C ASP A 95 -13.12 -1.20 -20.71
N HIS A 96 -12.76 0.08 -20.79
CA HIS A 96 -12.39 0.73 -22.05
C HIS A 96 -10.89 0.84 -22.34
N TYR A 97 -9.99 0.70 -21.36
CA TYR A 97 -8.56 0.95 -21.57
C TYR A 97 -7.64 -0.18 -21.11
N GLU A 98 -7.84 -0.76 -19.92
CA GLU A 98 -6.89 -1.75 -19.38
C GLU A 98 -6.85 -3.04 -20.22
N SER A 99 -8.01 -3.56 -20.60
CA SER A 99 -8.10 -4.72 -21.51
C SER A 99 -7.86 -4.35 -22.99
N ASN A 100 -8.15 -3.11 -23.36
CA ASN A 100 -8.21 -2.71 -24.77
C ASN A 100 -6.86 -2.41 -25.39
N ILE A 101 -5.86 -1.90 -24.64
CA ILE A 101 -4.55 -1.64 -25.24
C ILE A 101 -3.86 -2.93 -25.69
N THR A 102 -3.87 -3.97 -24.84
CA THR A 102 -3.25 -5.27 -25.18
C THR A 102 -3.96 -5.89 -26.38
N THR A 103 -5.30 -5.91 -26.33
CA THR A 103 -6.13 -6.44 -27.43
C THR A 103 -5.89 -5.70 -28.75
N THR A 104 -5.83 -4.36 -28.71
CA THR A 104 -5.60 -3.52 -29.90
C THR A 104 -4.24 -3.79 -30.53
N LEU A 105 -3.18 -3.89 -29.72
CA LEU A 105 -1.83 -4.13 -30.21
C LEU A 105 -1.66 -5.56 -30.74
N VAL A 106 -2.24 -6.55 -30.07
CA VAL A 106 -2.25 -7.94 -30.56
C VAL A 106 -3.01 -8.05 -31.88
N ALA A 107 -4.17 -7.39 -32.01
CA ALA A 107 -4.93 -7.34 -33.26
C ALA A 107 -4.14 -6.66 -34.40
N ALA A 108 -3.24 -5.72 -34.07
CA ALA A 108 -2.31 -5.10 -35.01
C ALA A 108 -1.07 -5.97 -35.32
N GLY A 109 -0.95 -7.16 -34.72
CA GLY A 109 0.12 -8.13 -34.98
C GLY A 109 1.31 -8.04 -34.02
N PHE A 110 1.26 -7.19 -32.99
CA PHE A 110 2.31 -7.10 -31.97
C PHE A 110 2.22 -8.24 -30.96
N LYS A 111 3.38 -8.65 -30.43
CA LYS A 111 3.49 -9.75 -29.48
C LYS A 111 3.88 -9.26 -28.10
N TYR A 112 3.24 -9.80 -27.07
CA TYR A 112 3.49 -9.37 -25.71
C TYR A 112 4.03 -10.49 -24.83
N ARG A 113 4.69 -10.09 -23.73
CA ARG A 113 5.07 -10.97 -22.62
C ARG A 113 4.83 -10.29 -21.28
N THR A 114 4.90 -11.06 -20.21
CA THR A 114 4.90 -10.54 -18.85
C THR A 114 6.08 -11.07 -18.05
N VAL A 115 6.47 -10.35 -17.00
CA VAL A 115 7.49 -10.82 -16.06
C VAL A 115 7.04 -12.13 -15.43
N PHE A 116 5.79 -12.16 -14.96
CA PHE A 116 5.09 -13.33 -14.49
C PHE A 116 3.88 -13.58 -15.39
N ASP A 117 3.93 -14.65 -16.18
CA ASP A 117 2.82 -15.10 -17.02
C ASP A 117 1.88 -15.99 -16.20
N THR A 118 0.65 -15.54 -16.04
CA THR A 118 -0.34 -16.16 -15.18
C THR A 118 -1.49 -16.78 -15.97
N VAL A 119 -1.40 -16.94 -17.30
CA VAL A 119 -2.51 -17.54 -18.09
C VAL A 119 -2.81 -18.95 -17.60
N ASN A 120 -1.77 -19.78 -17.46
CA ASN A 120 -1.89 -21.21 -17.17
C ASN A 120 -1.57 -21.58 -15.72
N GLU A 121 -1.36 -20.59 -14.85
CA GLU A 121 -1.08 -20.82 -13.43
C GLU A 121 -2.32 -21.35 -12.70
N ASP A 122 -2.11 -22.11 -11.63
CA ASP A 122 -3.22 -22.61 -10.82
C ASP A 122 -3.87 -21.48 -10.01
N THR A 123 -5.20 -21.44 -10.03
CA THR A 123 -6.02 -20.44 -9.32
C THR A 123 -6.83 -21.05 -8.20
N GLU A 124 -6.57 -22.30 -7.83
CA GLU A 124 -7.24 -22.93 -6.68
C GLU A 124 -7.08 -22.07 -5.42
N GLY A 125 -8.19 -21.85 -4.71
CA GLY A 125 -8.23 -21.00 -3.51
C GLY A 125 -8.26 -19.49 -3.76
N MET A 126 -8.16 -19.02 -5.00
CA MET A 126 -8.30 -17.59 -5.33
C MET A 126 -9.78 -17.22 -5.59
N LEU A 127 -10.21 -16.06 -5.09
CA LEU A 127 -11.57 -15.54 -5.32
C LEU A 127 -11.80 -15.19 -6.80
N HIS A 128 -10.81 -14.57 -7.43
CA HIS A 128 -10.78 -14.27 -8.86
C HIS A 128 -9.39 -14.63 -9.42
N PRO A 129 -9.28 -14.96 -10.72
CA PRO A 129 -8.03 -15.35 -11.36
C PRO A 129 -7.08 -14.16 -11.63
N ASP A 130 -7.12 -13.12 -10.79
CA ASP A 130 -6.19 -11.98 -10.82
C ASP A 130 -5.08 -12.18 -9.79
N PHE A 131 -3.91 -12.64 -10.24
CA PHE A 131 -2.75 -12.84 -9.39
C PHE A 131 -2.21 -11.53 -8.81
N SER A 132 -2.36 -10.41 -9.53
CA SER A 132 -1.91 -9.11 -9.05
C SER A 132 -2.67 -8.68 -7.79
N TYR A 133 -3.85 -9.26 -7.54
CA TYR A 133 -4.70 -8.93 -6.40
C TYR A 133 -4.78 -10.04 -5.37
N TYR A 134 -4.99 -11.28 -5.81
CA TYR A 134 -5.38 -12.39 -4.95
C TYR A 134 -4.25 -13.38 -4.67
N ASN A 135 -3.05 -13.19 -5.23
CA ASN A 135 -1.94 -14.10 -4.99
C ASN A 135 -0.59 -13.36 -4.85
N PRO A 136 -0.41 -12.51 -3.82
CA PRO A 136 0.83 -11.77 -3.58
C PRO A 136 2.06 -12.67 -3.39
N THR A 137 1.88 -13.86 -2.83
CA THR A 137 3.00 -14.79 -2.61
C THR A 137 3.54 -15.31 -3.94
N ALA A 138 2.68 -15.55 -4.94
CA ALA A 138 3.11 -15.87 -6.30
C ALA A 138 3.84 -14.68 -6.97
N ILE A 139 3.38 -13.44 -6.74
CA ILE A 139 4.06 -12.23 -7.25
C ILE A 139 5.51 -12.18 -6.72
N LEU A 140 5.70 -12.36 -5.41
CA LEU A 140 7.03 -12.33 -4.79
C LEU A 140 7.89 -13.53 -5.21
N LYS A 141 7.30 -14.74 -5.27
CA LYS A 141 7.97 -15.97 -5.71
C LYS A 141 8.55 -15.84 -7.12
N HIS A 142 7.80 -15.25 -8.05
CA HIS A 142 8.23 -15.03 -9.43
C HIS A 142 9.06 -13.76 -9.61
N LYS A 143 9.36 -13.04 -8.51
CA LYS A 143 10.16 -11.82 -8.49
C LYS A 143 9.63 -10.74 -9.45
N ALA A 144 8.31 -10.60 -9.55
CA ALA A 144 7.70 -9.49 -10.28
C ALA A 144 8.02 -8.18 -9.54
N PRO A 145 8.77 -7.23 -10.14
CA PRO A 145 9.31 -6.07 -9.43
C PRO A 145 8.31 -5.11 -8.79
N PHE A 146 7.03 -5.21 -9.12
CA PHE A 146 6.02 -4.30 -8.58
C PHE A 146 4.82 -5.08 -8.04
N ILE A 147 4.41 -4.70 -6.82
CA ILE A 147 3.22 -5.24 -6.13
C ILE A 147 2.17 -4.14 -6.02
N LYS A 148 0.91 -4.41 -6.34
CA LYS A 148 -0.13 -3.36 -6.28
C LYS A 148 -0.45 -2.97 -4.84
N VAL A 149 -0.80 -1.70 -4.65
CA VAL A 149 -1.29 -1.18 -3.37
C VAL A 149 -2.49 -1.98 -2.89
N LYS A 150 -3.44 -2.21 -3.80
CA LYS A 150 -4.66 -2.97 -3.51
C LYS A 150 -4.38 -4.45 -3.17
N THR A 151 -3.25 -5.02 -3.58
CA THR A 151 -2.84 -6.37 -3.15
C THR A 151 -2.70 -6.42 -1.64
N ILE A 152 -2.11 -5.40 -1.02
CA ILE A 152 -1.94 -5.34 0.44
C ILE A 152 -3.31 -5.18 1.12
N VAL A 153 -4.17 -4.30 0.60
CA VAL A 153 -5.54 -4.10 1.09
C VAL A 153 -6.36 -5.40 1.04
N ALA A 154 -6.22 -6.18 -0.02
CA ALA A 154 -6.98 -7.42 -0.21
C ALA A 154 -6.47 -8.58 0.65
N ASN A 155 -5.22 -8.51 1.11
CA ASN A 155 -4.52 -9.61 1.78
C ASN A 155 -4.01 -9.20 3.18
N GLN A 156 -4.77 -8.36 3.90
CA GLN A 156 -4.37 -7.85 5.23
C GLN A 156 -3.97 -8.95 6.21
N GLY A 157 -4.65 -10.10 6.16
CA GLY A 157 -4.36 -11.24 7.05
C GLY A 157 -2.97 -11.85 6.87
N ILE A 158 -2.36 -11.70 5.69
CA ILE A 158 -1.00 -12.19 5.41
C ILE A 158 0.02 -11.07 5.18
N ALA A 159 -0.41 -9.81 5.18
CA ALA A 159 0.45 -8.66 4.90
C ALA A 159 1.73 -8.60 5.78
N PRO A 160 1.72 -8.93 7.08
CA PRO A 160 2.95 -8.97 7.87
C PRO A 160 4.00 -9.94 7.30
N TYR A 161 3.58 -11.12 6.83
CA TYR A 161 4.48 -12.07 6.20
C TYR A 161 5.01 -11.58 4.86
N LEU A 162 4.18 -10.86 4.08
CA LEU A 162 4.62 -10.24 2.83
C LEU A 162 5.70 -9.19 3.09
N PHE A 163 5.55 -8.40 4.15
CA PHE A 163 6.52 -7.39 4.56
C PHE A 163 7.85 -8.04 4.98
N ASP A 164 7.79 -9.06 5.83
CA ASP A 164 8.97 -9.84 6.22
C ASP A 164 9.67 -10.46 5.00
N GLU A 165 8.90 -10.99 4.04
CA GLU A 165 9.44 -11.60 2.83
C GLU A 165 10.12 -10.56 1.93
N ILE A 166 9.52 -9.38 1.74
CA ILE A 166 10.13 -8.28 0.98
C ILE A 166 11.43 -7.83 1.65
N GLU A 167 11.41 -7.62 2.96
CA GLU A 167 12.57 -7.19 3.74
C GLU A 167 13.71 -8.22 3.70
N CYS A 168 13.39 -9.51 3.77
CA CYS A 168 14.39 -10.58 3.73
C CYS A 168 14.97 -10.83 2.33
N LYS A 169 14.20 -10.58 1.27
CA LYS A 169 14.56 -10.97 -0.11
C LYS A 169 14.95 -9.80 -1.02
N THR A 170 14.81 -8.57 -0.55
CA THR A 170 15.02 -7.36 -1.33
C THR A 170 15.73 -6.28 -0.52
N SER A 171 16.17 -5.21 -1.20
CA SER A 171 16.63 -3.99 -0.55
C SER A 171 15.54 -2.91 -0.50
N TYR A 172 14.28 -3.25 -0.81
CA TYR A 172 13.20 -2.28 -0.86
C TYR A 172 12.81 -1.85 0.56
N PRO A 173 12.74 -0.55 0.88
CA PRO A 173 12.39 -0.07 2.20
C PRO A 173 10.89 -0.28 2.47
N VAL A 174 10.56 -1.33 3.23
CA VAL A 174 9.18 -1.69 3.59
C VAL A 174 8.45 -0.54 4.30
N ASP A 175 9.16 0.34 5.00
CA ASP A 175 8.59 1.54 5.63
C ASP A 175 7.87 2.45 4.64
N LEU A 176 8.24 2.45 3.35
CA LEU A 176 7.49 3.19 2.33
C LEU A 176 6.09 2.60 2.10
N ILE A 177 5.96 1.27 2.14
CA ILE A 177 4.67 0.59 2.08
C ILE A 177 3.86 0.94 3.32
N ILE A 178 4.43 0.75 4.52
CA ILE A 178 3.76 1.06 5.79
C ILE A 178 3.28 2.51 5.84
N SER A 179 4.15 3.46 5.48
CA SER A 179 3.87 4.89 5.43
C SER A 179 2.73 5.22 4.45
N HIS A 180 2.75 4.66 3.24
CA HIS A 180 1.68 4.86 2.27
C HIS A 180 0.35 4.26 2.75
N MET A 181 0.36 3.00 3.17
CA MET A 181 -0.84 2.30 3.65
C MET A 181 -1.49 3.02 4.84
N SER A 182 -0.68 3.61 5.72
CA SER A 182 -1.15 4.42 6.86
C SER A 182 -1.84 5.73 6.48
N LYS A 183 -1.64 6.21 5.25
CA LYS A 183 -2.23 7.45 4.74
C LYS A 183 -3.53 7.22 3.98
N ILE A 184 -3.64 6.08 3.31
CA ILE A 184 -4.79 5.76 2.44
C ILE A 184 -5.86 4.93 3.14
N ASP A 185 -5.53 4.34 4.29
CA ASP A 185 -6.42 3.50 5.10
C ASP A 185 -6.26 3.87 6.59
N MET A 186 -6.97 3.17 7.48
CA MET A 186 -6.88 3.41 8.92
C MET A 186 -5.45 3.11 9.43
N PRO A 187 -4.79 4.05 10.13
CA PRO A 187 -3.40 3.90 10.54
C PRO A 187 -3.21 2.83 11.63
N ASP A 188 -4.27 2.38 12.28
CA ASP A 188 -4.27 1.43 13.39
C ASP A 188 -4.67 0.01 12.97
N LEU A 189 -4.70 -0.28 11.66
CA LEU A 189 -4.98 -1.64 11.19
C LEU A 189 -3.97 -2.65 11.74
N PRO A 190 -4.42 -3.87 12.13
CA PRO A 190 -3.57 -4.85 12.80
C PRO A 190 -2.27 -5.17 12.06
N TYR A 191 -2.29 -5.22 10.73
CA TYR A 191 -1.12 -5.52 9.91
C TYR A 191 -0.09 -4.38 9.86
N LEU A 192 -0.45 -3.16 10.26
CA LEU A 192 0.44 -2.00 10.34
C LEU A 192 1.02 -1.82 11.75
N LEU A 193 0.25 -2.15 12.79
CA LEU A 193 0.62 -1.91 14.19
C LEU A 193 1.95 -2.58 14.56
N GLY A 194 2.19 -3.80 14.09
CA GLY A 194 3.43 -4.57 14.29
C GLY A 194 4.71 -3.81 13.93
N ARG A 195 4.63 -2.84 13.02
CA ARG A 195 5.77 -2.04 12.54
C ARG A 195 5.77 -0.60 13.06
N LYS A 196 4.80 -0.23 13.90
CA LYS A 196 4.66 1.11 14.49
C LYS A 196 5.01 1.17 15.97
N TYR A 197 5.43 0.04 16.54
CA TYR A 197 6.01 0.05 17.87
C TYR A 197 7.32 0.84 17.82
N LEU A 198 7.38 1.91 18.61
CA LEU A 198 8.64 2.54 18.92
C LEU A 198 9.53 1.47 19.53
N SER A 199 10.73 1.25 18.97
CA SER A 199 11.76 0.55 19.71
C SER A 199 11.86 1.25 21.06
N MET A 200 11.82 0.51 22.18
CA MET A 200 12.09 1.10 23.49
C MET A 200 13.53 1.63 23.47
N VAL A 201 13.70 2.85 22.98
CA VAL A 201 14.90 3.62 23.20
C VAL A 201 14.85 3.89 24.69
N GLN A 202 15.82 3.36 25.44
CA GLN A 202 16.06 3.79 26.80
C GLN A 202 16.45 5.27 26.74
N GLN A 203 15.47 6.17 26.61
CA GLN A 203 15.68 7.57 26.91
C GLN A 203 15.77 7.64 28.44
N LYS A 204 17.01 7.55 28.91
CA LYS A 204 17.42 7.78 30.30
C LYS A 204 17.64 9.27 30.58
N ASP A 205 17.08 10.14 29.75
CA ASP A 205 17.11 11.56 30.01
C ASP A 205 16.04 11.83 31.07
N GLN A 206 16.49 12.19 32.27
CA GLN A 206 15.61 12.69 33.32
C GLN A 206 14.96 13.96 32.76
N LEU A 207 13.70 13.84 32.32
CA LEU A 207 12.94 14.94 31.75
C LEU A 207 12.71 15.99 32.85
N ASP A 208 13.50 17.07 32.83
CA ASP A 208 13.29 18.25 33.70
C ASP A 208 12.14 19.11 33.13
N LEU A 209 11.01 18.47 32.84
CA LEU A 209 9.80 19.09 32.31
C LEU A 209 8.74 19.09 33.41
N LYS A 210 7.98 20.18 33.51
CA LYS A 210 6.77 20.21 34.34
C LYS A 210 5.65 19.51 33.58
N ILE A 211 5.24 18.35 34.07
CA ILE A 211 4.23 17.50 33.42
C ILE A 211 2.90 17.67 34.15
N ALA A 212 1.82 17.85 33.39
CA ALA A 212 0.46 17.84 33.90
C ALA A 212 -0.33 16.71 33.22
N VAL A 213 -0.96 15.85 34.02
CA VAL A 213 -1.87 14.80 33.56
C VAL A 213 -3.30 15.31 33.74
N HIS A 214 -4.05 15.38 32.66
CA HIS A 214 -5.47 15.75 32.70
C HIS A 214 -6.33 14.51 32.44
N LEU A 215 -7.07 14.07 33.45
CA LEU A 215 -8.00 12.95 33.36
C LEU A 215 -9.45 13.49 33.35
N HIS A 216 -10.17 13.25 32.26
CA HIS A 216 -11.61 13.50 32.21
C HIS A 216 -12.37 12.22 32.56
N VAL A 217 -13.01 12.20 33.73
CA VAL A 217 -13.70 11.05 34.30
C VAL A 217 -15.17 11.09 33.93
N PHE A 218 -15.57 10.23 32.99
CA PHE A 218 -16.97 9.96 32.69
C PHE A 218 -17.53 8.83 33.56
N TYR A 219 -16.75 7.76 33.75
CA TYR A 219 -17.08 6.62 34.62
C TYR A 219 -16.21 6.63 35.88
N VAL A 220 -16.82 6.95 37.01
CA VAL A 220 -16.08 7.10 38.29
C VAL A 220 -15.47 5.77 38.76
N ASP A 221 -16.07 4.64 38.40
CA ASP A 221 -15.59 3.32 38.84
C ASP A 221 -14.22 2.95 38.24
N LEU A 222 -13.87 3.49 37.08
CA LEU A 222 -12.57 3.28 36.44
C LEU A 222 -11.46 4.20 36.99
N LEU A 223 -11.82 5.20 37.81
CA LEU A 223 -10.86 6.16 38.35
C LEU A 223 -9.72 5.47 39.13
N GLN A 224 -10.02 4.38 39.82
CA GLN A 224 -9.00 3.62 40.55
C GLN A 224 -7.94 3.03 39.62
N GLU A 225 -8.37 2.41 38.52
CA GLU A 225 -7.48 1.75 37.56
C GLU A 225 -6.53 2.76 36.92
N PHE A 226 -7.02 3.95 36.57
CA PHE A 226 -6.19 5.03 36.06
C PHE A 226 -5.16 5.51 37.09
N LEU A 227 -5.59 5.76 38.34
CA LEU A 227 -4.67 6.18 39.40
C LEU A 227 -3.61 5.12 39.73
N GLU A 228 -3.97 3.82 39.68
CA GLU A 228 -3.01 2.73 39.82
C GLU A 228 -2.02 2.67 38.67
N SER A 229 -2.50 2.85 37.43
CA SER A 229 -1.65 2.93 36.25
C SER A 229 -0.67 4.10 36.32
N PHE A 230 -1.11 5.28 36.79
CA PHE A 230 -0.25 6.46 36.88
C PHE A 230 0.88 6.33 37.90
N LYS A 231 0.78 5.42 38.89
CA LYS A 231 1.90 5.11 39.80
C LYS A 231 3.10 4.49 39.08
N SER A 232 2.91 3.96 37.87
CA SER A 232 3.99 3.41 37.04
C SER A 232 4.78 4.48 36.29
N PHE A 233 4.33 5.74 36.30
CA PHE A 233 5.10 6.83 35.71
C PHE A 233 6.38 7.06 36.50
N ASP A 234 7.48 7.22 35.77
CA ASP A 234 8.83 7.45 36.28
C ASP A 234 9.18 8.95 36.38
N PHE A 235 8.17 9.82 36.30
CA PHE A 235 8.28 11.28 36.37
C PHE A 235 7.23 11.89 37.30
N ASP A 236 7.55 13.05 37.87
CA ASP A 236 6.62 13.84 38.68
C ASP A 236 5.57 14.53 37.80
N TYR A 237 4.33 14.60 38.27
CA TYR A 237 3.23 15.25 37.54
C TYR A 237 2.19 15.90 38.45
N ASP A 238 1.56 16.96 37.95
CA ASP A 238 0.33 17.53 38.51
C ASP A 238 -0.89 16.83 37.90
N LEU A 239 -1.80 16.33 38.73
CA LEU A 239 -3.02 15.66 38.25
C LEU A 239 -4.22 16.60 38.30
N PHE A 240 -4.83 16.84 37.14
CA PHE A 240 -6.10 17.56 37.01
C PHE A 240 -7.21 16.58 36.68
N ILE A 241 -8.25 16.53 37.51
CA ILE A 241 -9.43 15.68 37.26
C ILE A 241 -10.62 16.56 36.91
N THR A 242 -11.22 16.27 35.76
CA THR A 242 -12.48 16.89 35.33
C THR A 242 -13.54 15.84 35.09
N THR A 243 -14.80 16.26 34.99
CA THR A 243 -15.92 15.36 34.74
C THR A 243 -17.03 16.12 34.02
N ASP A 244 -18.00 15.39 33.47
CA ASP A 244 -19.09 15.89 32.64
C ASP A 244 -20.23 16.53 33.47
N ASN A 245 -20.39 16.14 34.73
CA ASN A 245 -21.49 16.60 35.56
C ASN A 245 -21.14 16.72 37.05
N GLN A 246 -21.98 17.43 37.79
CA GLN A 246 -21.74 17.73 39.21
C GLN A 246 -21.85 16.49 40.12
N GLU A 247 -22.61 15.47 39.73
CA GLU A 247 -22.74 14.23 40.49
C GLU A 247 -21.44 13.42 40.45
N ASN A 248 -20.89 13.21 39.25
CA ASN A 248 -19.61 12.55 39.03
C ASN A 248 -18.46 13.32 39.70
N TYR A 249 -18.55 14.65 39.79
CA TYR A 249 -17.58 15.46 40.54
C TYR A 249 -17.61 15.10 42.03
N GLN A 250 -18.79 15.02 42.65
CA GLN A 250 -18.91 14.67 44.06
C GLN A 250 -18.46 13.22 44.32
N LYS A 251 -18.81 12.28 43.44
CA LYS A 251 -18.38 10.88 43.51
C LYS A 251 -16.86 10.76 43.41
N SER A 252 -16.24 11.41 42.43
CA SER A 252 -14.79 11.43 42.24
C SER A 252 -14.08 12.09 43.44
N LYS A 253 -14.59 13.22 43.94
CA LYS A 253 -14.05 13.89 45.12
C LYS A 253 -14.11 13.02 46.37
N LYS A 254 -15.23 12.31 46.58
CA LYS A 254 -15.40 11.38 47.70
C LYS A 254 -14.48 10.17 47.58
N PHE A 255 -14.31 9.65 46.36
CA PHE A 255 -13.37 8.57 46.07
C PHE A 255 -11.94 8.99 46.40
N LEU A 256 -11.49 10.13 45.88
CA LEU A 256 -10.16 10.67 46.15
C LEU A 256 -9.94 10.90 47.65
N HIS A 257 -10.91 11.49 48.37
CA HIS A 257 -10.77 11.74 49.81
C HIS A 257 -10.56 10.47 50.65
N LYS A 258 -11.20 9.35 50.25
CA LYS A 258 -10.98 8.04 50.89
C LYS A 258 -9.58 7.49 50.62
N THR A 259 -9.04 7.76 49.43
CA THR A 259 -7.73 7.25 48.96
C THR A 259 -6.56 8.14 49.41
N THR A 260 -6.79 9.44 49.66
CA THR A 260 -5.78 10.45 50.05
C THR A 260 -5.24 10.37 51.48
N LYS A 261 -5.48 9.30 52.24
CA LYS A 261 -4.71 9.11 53.50
C LYS A 261 -3.19 8.99 53.26
N ASN A 262 -2.74 8.82 52.01
CA ASN A 262 -1.32 8.74 51.66
C ASN A 262 -0.81 9.64 50.50
N HIS A 263 -1.63 10.40 49.75
CA HIS A 263 -1.14 11.22 48.61
C HIS A 263 -1.96 12.50 48.42
N ARG A 264 -1.35 13.62 47.99
CA ARG A 264 -2.03 14.90 47.70
C ARG A 264 -2.42 14.96 46.22
N TYR A 265 -3.67 15.29 45.93
CA TYR A 265 -4.17 15.66 44.61
C TYR A 265 -4.81 17.05 44.73
N LEU A 266 -4.61 17.93 43.74
CA LEU A 266 -5.20 19.27 43.66
C LEU A 266 -6.52 19.24 42.88
#